data_AF-A0A1D7NNU9-F1
#
_entry.id   AF-A0A1D7NNU9-F1
#
_cell.length_a   1.000
_cell.length_b   1.000
_cell.length_c   1.000
_cell.angle_alpha   90.00
_cell.angle_beta   90.00
_cell.angle_gamma   90.00
#
_symmetry.space_group_name_H-M   'P 1'
#
loop_
_entity.id
_entity.type
_entity.pdbx_description
1 polymer ?
#
loop_
_entity_poly.entity_id
_entity_poly.type
_entity_poly.pdbx_seq_one_letter_code
_entity_poly.pdbx_strand_id
1 'polypeptide(L)'
;MIPFVAAGYTIIGEPTGFDVANTLSGAVGSQFVVSNLSSVTLSYNYDQAATNQIGDNESVGLGFATSLTNRLQLGVDARAGLSTDAPDARVGIRLGMGF
;
A
#
# COMPACT_ATOMS: atom_id res chain seq x y z
N MET A 1 15.16 -9.90 8.32
CA MET A 1 14.54 -8.67 7.77
C MET A 1 14.82 -8.64 6.29
N ILE A 2 13.84 -8.32 5.46
CA ILE A 2 13.92 -8.26 4.01
C ILE A 2 13.48 -6.84 3.60
N PRO A 3 14.41 -5.95 3.18
CA PRO A 3 14.03 -4.64 2.70
C PRO A 3 13.39 -4.73 1.31
N PHE A 4 12.52 -3.78 0.97
CA PHE A 4 11.97 -3.66 -0.36
C PHE A 4 11.80 -2.20 -0.79
N VAL A 5 11.82 -2.00 -2.10
CA VAL A 5 11.44 -0.76 -2.78
C VAL A 5 10.49 -1.14 -3.90
N ALA A 6 9.42 -0.37 -4.06
CA ALA A 6 8.46 -0.50 -5.14
C ALA A 6 8.20 0.88 -5.75
N ALA A 7 7.95 0.90 -7.06
CA ALA A 7 7.49 2.08 -7.78
C ALA A 7 6.39 1.65 -8.74
N GLY A 8 5.44 2.55 -8.96
CA GLY A 8 4.30 2.36 -9.83
C GLY A 8 4.03 3.60 -10.66
N TYR A 9 3.42 3.39 -11.82
CA TYR A 9 2.94 4.46 -12.67
C TYR A 9 1.55 4.10 -13.18
N THR A 10 0.58 4.99 -12.95
CA THR A 10 -0.82 4.76 -13.32
C THR A 10 -1.19 5.70 -14.45
N ILE A 11 -1.65 5.11 -15.56
CA ILE A 11 -2.21 5.86 -16.68
C ILE A 11 -3.71 5.96 -16.46
N ILE A 12 -4.22 7.17 -16.21
CA ILE A 12 -5.64 7.41 -15.90
C ILE A 12 -6.43 7.66 -17.21
N GLY A 13 -5.79 8.22 -18.24
CA GLY A 13 -6.43 8.61 -19.50
C GLY A 13 -7.17 9.95 -19.41
N GLU A 14 -7.99 10.27 -20.41
CA GLU A 14 -8.84 11.48 -20.44
C GLU A 14 -10.33 11.14 -20.18
N PRO A 15 -10.77 11.04 -18.92
CA PRO A 15 -12.19 10.96 -18.61
C PRO A 15 -12.92 12.27 -18.94
N THR A 16 -14.05 12.17 -19.65
CA THR A 16 -14.84 13.35 -20.03
C THR A 16 -15.33 14.12 -18.80
N GLY A 17 -14.95 15.40 -18.71
CA GLY A 17 -15.39 16.30 -17.63
C GLY A 17 -14.46 16.40 -16.42
N PHE A 18 -13.31 15.72 -16.43
CA PHE A 18 -12.31 15.79 -15.35
C PHE A 18 -10.92 16.09 -15.92
N ASP A 19 -10.18 16.99 -15.27
CA ASP A 19 -8.78 17.27 -15.58
C ASP A 19 -7.91 16.43 -14.64
N VAL A 20 -7.46 15.28 -15.14
CA VAL A 20 -6.65 14.30 -14.39
C VAL A 20 -5.35 14.03 -15.13
N ALA A 21 -4.26 13.95 -14.38
CA ALA A 21 -2.94 13.59 -14.86
C ALA A 21 -2.59 12.16 -14.44
N ASN A 22 -1.69 11.53 -15.21
CA ASN A 22 -1.10 10.26 -14.82
C ASN A 22 -0.35 10.41 -13.49
N THR A 23 -0.36 9.37 -12.67
CA THR A 23 0.21 9.43 -11.31
C THR A 23 1.40 8.50 -11.16
N LEU A 24 2.39 8.94 -10.39
CA LEU A 24 3.48 8.12 -9.89
C LEU A 24 3.16 7.64 -8.47
N SER A 25 3.53 6.40 -8.14
CA SER A 25 3.55 5.91 -6.78
C SER A 25 4.90 5.31 -6.42
N GLY A 26 5.25 5.39 -5.15
CA GLY A 26 6.49 4.87 -4.59
C GLY A 26 6.26 4.28 -3.22
N ALA A 27 6.91 3.18 -2.91
CA ALA A 27 6.90 2.60 -1.58
C ALA A 27 8.28 2.07 -1.20
N VAL A 28 8.67 2.27 0.05
CA VAL A 28 9.88 1.70 0.63
C VAL A 28 9.53 1.07 1.96
N GLY A 29 10.17 -0.03 2.30
CA GLY A 29 9.81 -0.71 3.53
C GLY A 29 10.69 -1.90 3.87
N SER A 30 10.26 -2.62 4.88
CA SER A 30 10.93 -3.81 5.37
C SER A 30 9.92 -4.84 5.86
N GLN A 31 10.15 -6.08 5.50
CA GLN A 31 9.42 -7.23 5.98
C GLN A 31 10.26 -8.00 7.02
N PHE A 32 9.64 -8.32 8.14
CA PHE A 32 10.19 -9.08 9.24
C PHE A 32 9.49 -10.42 9.31
N VAL A 33 10.22 -11.50 9.03
CA VAL A 33 9.71 -12.86 9.24
C VAL A 33 9.77 -13.13 10.75
N VAL A 34 8.60 -13.27 11.37
CA VAL A 34 8.47 -13.48 12.82
C VAL A 34 8.43 -14.98 13.15
N SER A 35 7.90 -15.77 12.21
CA SER A 35 7.83 -17.23 12.28
C SER A 35 7.84 -17.81 10.86
N ASN A 36 7.93 -19.13 10.74
CA ASN A 36 7.88 -19.83 9.46
C ASN A 36 6.58 -19.59 8.67
N LEU A 37 5.51 -19.16 9.37
CA LEU A 37 4.20 -18.91 8.77
C LEU A 37 3.79 -17.44 8.78
N SER A 38 4.50 -16.58 9.51
CA SER A 38 4.03 -15.22 9.82
C SER A 38 5.08 -14.16 9.58
N SER A 39 4.65 -13.01 9.06
CA SER A 39 5.51 -11.87 8.81
C SER A 39 4.83 -10.54 9.13
N VAL A 40 5.62 -9.57 9.56
CA VAL A 40 5.22 -8.17 9.76
C VAL A 40 5.88 -7.32 8.69
N THR A 41 5.16 -6.35 8.15
CA THR A 41 5.68 -5.41 7.16
C THR A 41 5.52 -3.99 7.69
N LEU A 42 6.58 -3.19 7.59
CA LEU A 42 6.54 -1.75 7.78
C LEU A 42 6.87 -1.07 6.45
N SER A 43 6.11 -0.04 6.09
CA SER A 43 6.29 0.67 4.82
C SER A 43 6.00 2.16 4.95
N TYR A 44 6.69 2.96 4.15
CA TYR A 44 6.31 4.32 3.81
C TYR A 44 5.89 4.32 2.33
N ASN A 45 4.80 5.01 2.02
CA ASN A 45 4.20 5.06 0.70
C ASN A 45 3.98 6.53 0.32
N TYR A 46 4.26 6.85 -0.93
CA TYR A 46 3.99 8.13 -1.56
C TYR A 46 3.18 7.87 -2.83
N ASP A 47 2.03 8.53 -2.94
CA ASP A 47 1.15 8.46 -4.10
C ASP A 47 0.91 9.89 -4.59
N GLN A 48 1.34 10.19 -5.82
CA GLN A 48 1.12 11.47 -6.44
C GLN A 48 -0.35 11.69 -6.72
N ALA A 49 -0.84 12.90 -6.46
CA ALA A 49 -2.21 13.28 -6.75
C ALA A 49 -2.50 13.26 -8.26
N ALA A 50 -3.70 12.77 -8.63
CA ALA A 50 -4.16 12.77 -10.02
C ALA A 50 -4.62 14.15 -10.50
N THR A 51 -4.84 15.12 -9.60
CA THR A 51 -5.27 16.47 -9.95
C THR A 51 -4.49 17.48 -9.12
N ASN A 52 -4.38 18.72 -9.60
CA ASN A 52 -3.76 19.81 -8.84
C ASN A 52 -4.66 20.38 -7.72
N GLN A 53 -5.85 19.80 -7.50
CA GLN A 53 -6.82 20.27 -6.51
C GLN A 53 -6.62 19.62 -5.14
N ILE A 54 -5.88 18.50 -5.09
CA ILE A 54 -5.53 17.75 -3.89
C ILE A 54 -4.02 17.56 -3.86
N GLY A 55 -3.42 17.61 -2.67
CA GLY A 55 -2.01 17.35 -2.46
C GLY A 55 -1.65 15.87 -2.57
N ASP A 56 -0.35 15.61 -2.67
CA ASP A 56 0.18 14.26 -2.69
C ASP A 56 -0.15 13.50 -1.40
N ASN A 57 -0.32 12.19 -1.53
CA ASN A 57 -0.65 11.32 -0.42
C ASN A 57 0.61 10.63 0.10
N GLU A 58 1.00 11.00 1.31
CA GLU A 58 2.06 10.32 2.05
C GLU A 58 1.43 9.48 3.16
N SER A 59 1.86 8.22 3.29
CA SER A 59 1.33 7.34 4.34
C SER A 59 2.34 6.34 4.87
N VAL A 60 2.21 6.01 6.15
CA VAL A 60 2.93 4.91 6.79
C VAL A 60 2.02 3.72 6.96
N GLY A 61 2.52 2.53 6.65
CA GLY A 61 1.78 1.29 6.65
C GLY A 61 2.41 0.23 7.52
N LEU A 62 1.57 -0.49 8.27
CA LEU A 62 1.88 -1.68 9.02
C LEU A 62 1.05 -2.85 8.49
N GLY A 63 1.70 -3.95 8.17
CA GLY A 63 1.05 -5.18 7.72
C GLY A 63 1.42 -6.34 8.60
N PHE A 64 0.48 -7.25 8.81
CA PHE A 64 0.73 -8.57 9.37
C PHE A 64 0.15 -9.60 8.43
N ALA A 65 0.90 -10.65 8.12
CA ALA A 65 0.44 -11.77 7.33
C ALA A 65 0.78 -13.07 8.03
N THR A 66 -0.13 -14.04 7.96
CA THR A 66 0.05 -15.39 8.51
C THR A 66 -0.54 -16.44 7.59
N SER A 67 0.16 -17.56 7.45
CA SER A 67 -0.33 -18.73 6.73
C SER A 67 -1.18 -19.57 7.69
N LEU A 68 -2.47 -19.71 7.37
CA LEU A 68 -3.43 -20.53 8.12
C LEU A 68 -3.25 -22.01 7.78
N THR A 69 -2.96 -22.29 6.51
CA THR A 69 -2.60 -23.62 6.00
C THR A 69 -1.56 -23.45 4.89
N ASN A 70 -1.06 -24.55 4.33
CA ASN A 70 -0.16 -24.53 3.18
C ASN A 70 -0.76 -23.89 1.92
N ARG A 71 -2.08 -23.63 1.91
CA ARG A 71 -2.81 -23.07 0.76
C ARG A 71 -3.50 -21.74 1.07
N LEU A 72 -3.62 -21.36 2.34
CA LEU A 72 -4.41 -20.20 2.75
C LEU A 72 -3.55 -19.24 3.57
N GLN A 73 -3.50 -17.99 3.13
CA GLN A 73 -2.85 -16.90 3.83
C GLN A 73 -3.87 -15.82 4.18
N LEU A 74 -3.80 -15.34 5.42
CA LEU A 74 -4.56 -14.20 5.90
C LEU A 74 -3.60 -13.06 6.22
N GLY A 75 -3.92 -11.87 5.75
CA GLY A 75 -3.22 -10.65 6.08
C GLY A 75 -4.16 -9.58 6.58
N VAL A 76 -3.64 -8.70 7.42
CA VAL A 76 -4.26 -7.45 7.82
C VAL A 76 -3.24 -6.34 7.58
N ASP A 77 -3.69 -5.24 7.00
CA ASP A 77 -2.88 -4.05 6.83
C ASP A 77 -3.58 -2.83 7.41
N ALA A 78 -2.80 -1.92 7.97
CA ALA A 78 -3.23 -0.63 8.44
C ALA A 78 -2.32 0.42 7.82
N ARG A 79 -2.89 1.55 7.39
CA ARG A 79 -2.16 2.72 6.90
C ARG A 79 -2.67 3.97 7.61
N ALA A 80 -1.76 4.88 7.94
CA ALA A 80 -2.08 6.20 8.45
C ALA A 80 -1.52 7.25 7.49
N GLY A 81 -2.36 8.24 7.14
CA GLY A 81 -1.96 9.38 6.35
C GLY A 81 -1.01 10.30 7.12
N LEU A 82 -0.03 10.86 6.43
CA LEU A 82 0.91 11.85 6.95
C LEU A 82 0.71 13.23 6.32
N SER A 83 0.04 13.30 5.16
CA SER A 83 -0.28 14.56 4.47
C SER A 83 -1.73 14.98 4.70
N THR A 84 -2.01 16.27 4.51
CA THR A 84 -3.31 16.90 4.78
C THR A 84 -4.46 16.34 3.93
N ASP A 85 -4.12 15.79 2.77
CA ASP A 85 -5.07 15.23 1.80
C ASP A 85 -5.03 13.69 1.75
N ALA A 86 -4.20 13.05 2.58
CA ALA A 86 -4.23 11.60 2.77
C ALA A 86 -5.39 11.19 3.70
N PRO A 87 -6.02 10.02 3.50
CA PRO A 87 -6.98 9.49 4.46
C PRO A 87 -6.36 9.35 5.85
N ASP A 88 -7.05 9.82 6.89
CA ASP A 88 -6.56 9.79 8.28
C ASP A 88 -6.06 8.39 8.68
N ALA A 89 -6.85 7.35 8.36
CA ALA A 89 -6.46 5.96 8.52
C ALA A 89 -7.20 5.03 7.56
N ARG A 90 -6.57 3.93 7.18
CA ARG A 90 -7.15 2.82 6.41
C ARG A 90 -6.81 1.51 7.07
N VAL A 91 -7.76 0.59 7.10
CA VAL A 91 -7.55 -0.80 7.52
C VAL A 91 -8.05 -1.73 6.43
N GLY A 92 -7.25 -2.73 6.09
CA GLY A 92 -7.51 -3.73 5.06
C GLY A 92 -7.33 -5.14 5.59
N ILE A 93 -8.09 -6.07 5.01
CA ILE A 93 -7.92 -7.51 5.21
C ILE A 93 -7.60 -8.12 3.85
N ARG A 94 -6.60 -8.99 3.79
CA ARG A 94 -6.16 -9.69 2.59
C ARG A 94 -6.29 -11.19 2.77
N LEU A 95 -6.92 -11.85 1.80
CA LEU A 95 -6.98 -13.31 1.72
C LEU A 95 -6.22 -13.76 0.48
N GLY A 96 -5.24 -14.64 0.67
CA GLY A 96 -4.47 -15.27 -0.39
C GLY A 96 -4.76 -16.77 -0.42
N MET A 97 -5.04 -17.32 -1.59
CA MET A 97 -5.21 -18.75 -1.80
C MET A 97 -4.22 -19.24 -2.87
N GLY A 98 -3.47 -20.29 -2.56
CA GLY A 98 -2.62 -21.01 -3.50
C GLY A 98 -3.26 -22.33 -3.93
N PHE A 99 -3.04 -22.71 -5.19
CA PHE A 99 -3.51 -23.97 -5.78
C PHE A 99 -2.37 -24.97 -5.89
#